data_AF-A0A5Z9X9N1-F1
#
_entry.id   AF-A0A5Z9X9N1-F1
#
_cell.length_a   1.000
_cell.length_b   1.000
_cell.length_c   1.000
_cell.angle_alpha   90.00
_cell.angle_beta   90.00
_cell.angle_gamma   90.00
#
_symmetry.space_group_name_H-M   'P 1'
#
loop_
_entity.id
_entity.type
_entity.pdbx_description
1 polymer ?
#
loop_
_entity_poly.entity_id
_entity_poly.type
_entity_poly.pdbx_seq_one_letter_code
_entity_poly.pdbx_strand_id
1 'polypeptide(L)' 'MIASLDELYHSELFFLPVMDENARLVGLEIIATFAAEDGAVRMPTELVAPRLSVEEQYCL' A
#
# COMPACT_ATOMS: atom_id res chain seq x y z
N MET A 1 -13.31 -3.08 -13.94
CA MET A 1 -13.18 -4.09 -12.86
C MET A 1 -12.22 -3.50 -11.86
N ILE A 2 -12.62 -3.36 -10.59
CA ILE A 2 -11.71 -2.94 -9.52
C ILE A 2 -11.27 -4.25 -8.86
N ALA A 3 -9.99 -4.60 -8.99
CA ALA A 3 -9.41 -5.73 -8.26
C ALA A 3 -8.84 -5.19 -6.95
N SER A 4 -9.11 -5.88 -5.84
CA SER A 4 -8.53 -5.58 -4.52
C SER A 4 -7.73 -6.78 -4.03
N LEU A 5 -6.62 -6.52 -3.34
CA LEU A 5 -5.79 -7.54 -2.69
C LEU A 5 -6.32 -7.93 -1.29
N ASP A 6 -7.43 -7.32 -0.86
CA ASP A 6 -7.99 -7.46 0.49
C ASP A 6 -8.51 -8.87 0.85
N GLU A 7 -8.63 -9.79 -0.13
CA GLU A 7 -9.00 -11.17 0.14
C GLU A 7 -7.87 -12.00 0.78
N LEU A 8 -6.60 -11.62 0.54
CA LEU A 8 -5.42 -12.34 1.03
C LEU A 8 -4.56 -11.50 1.96
N TYR A 9 -4.57 -10.19 1.78
CA TYR A 9 -3.77 -9.25 2.54
C TYR A 9 -4.60 -8.04 2.91
N HIS A 10 -4.62 -7.64 4.18
CA HIS A 10 -5.26 -6.38 4.53
C HIS A 10 -4.40 -5.21 4.06
N SER A 11 -4.92 -4.41 3.12
CA SER A 11 -4.22 -3.25 2.58
C SER A 11 -4.31 -2.07 3.55
N GLU A 12 -3.20 -1.69 4.16
CA GLU A 12 -3.08 -0.48 4.96
C GLU A 12 -2.47 0.64 4.12
N LEU A 13 -3.24 1.72 3.88
CA LEU A 13 -2.77 2.88 3.14
C LEU A 13 -2.36 4.00 4.10
N PHE A 14 -1.11 4.43 3.99
CA PHE A 14 -0.59 5.60 4.68
C PHE A 14 -0.41 6.74 3.69
N PHE A 15 -0.65 7.95 4.18
CA PHE A 15 -0.49 9.16 3.41
C PHE A 15 0.66 9.97 3.98
N LEU A 16 1.74 10.09 3.21
CA LEU A 16 2.86 10.94 3.56
C LEU A 16 2.67 12.31 2.90
N PRO A 17 2.35 13.37 3.67
CA PRO A 17 2.15 14.69 3.11
C PRO A 17 3.47 15.27 2.61
N VAL A 18 3.44 15.84 1.40
CA VAL A 18 4.54 16.62 0.85
C VAL A 18 4.25 18.09 1.11
N MET A 19 5.16 18.74 1.83
CA MET A 19 5.02 20.12 2.26
C MET A 19 6.00 21.02 1.49
N ASP A 20 5.59 22.25 1.16
CA ASP A 20 6.50 23.27 0.64
C ASP A 20 7.33 23.94 1.76
N GLU A 21 8.22 24.85 1.37
CA GLU A 21 9.06 25.64 2.29
C GLU A 21 8.25 26.51 3.28
N ASN A 22 6.97 26.75 3.00
CA ASN A 22 6.05 27.51 3.86
C ASN A 22 5.15 26.59 4.69
N ALA A 23 5.46 25.29 4.78
CA ALA A 23 4.66 24.27 5.46
C ALA A 23 3.23 24.18 4.94
N ARG A 24 3.02 24.39 3.63
CA ARG A 24 1.73 24.15 2.96
C ARG A 24 1.73 22.77 2.31
N LEU A 25 0.61 22.07 2.41
CA LEU A 25 0.43 20.79 1.74
C LEU A 25 0.38 21.02 0.22
N VAL A 26 1.38 20.50 -0.49
CA VAL A 26 1.49 20.62 -1.97
C VAL A 26 1.32 19.30 -2.69
N GLY A 27 1.40 18.18 -1.97
CA GLY A 27 1.23 16.86 -2.53
C GLY A 27 1.08 15.81 -1.46
N LEU A 28 0.90 14.57 -1.90
CA LEU A 28 0.73 13.44 -1.03
C LEU A 28 1.30 12.19 -1.70
N GLU A 29 2.15 11.47 -1.00
CA GLU A 29 2.65 10.16 -1.39
C GLU A 29 1.80 9.09 -0.69
N ILE A 30 1.32 8.12 -1.47
CA ILE A 30 0.55 6.98 -0.96
C ILE A 30 1.52 5.84 -0.72
N ILE A 31 1.59 5.38 0.53
CA ILE A 31 2.40 4.22 0.92
C ILE A 31 1.45 3.09 1.23
N ALA A 32 1.46 2.05 0.40
CA ALA A 32 0.73 0.82 0.65
C ALA A 32 1.59 -0.14 1.48
N THR A 33 1.01 -0.64 2.57
CA THR A 33 1.57 -1.73 3.37
C THR A 33 0.55 -2.85 3.44
N PHE A 34 1.01 -4.09 3.53
CA PHE A 34 0.15 -5.25 3.61
C PHE A 34 0.27 -5.88 4.99
N ALA A 35 -0.85 -6.28 5.58
CA ALA A 35 -0.85 -7.06 6.81
C ALA A 35 -1.50 -8.43 6.58
N ALA A 36 -1.15 -9.39 7.43
CA ALA A 36 -1.92 -10.63 7.55
C ALA A 36 -3.38 -10.31 7.91
N GLU A 37 -4.31 -11.22 7.63
CA GLU A 37 -5.76 -11.05 7.85
C GLU A 37 -6.11 -10.65 9.30
N ASP A 38 -5.31 -11.09 10.28
CA ASP A 38 -5.46 -10.75 11.71
C ASP A 38 -4.77 -9.43 12.13
N GLY A 39 -4.09 -8.75 11.21
CA GLY A 39 -3.34 -7.52 11.44
C GLY A 39 -2.10 -7.70 12.32
N ALA A 40 -1.74 -8.92 12.73
CA ALA A 40 -0.68 -9.17 13.71
C ALA A 40 0.73 -8.98 13.13
N VAL A 41 0.87 -9.14 11.81
CA VAL A 41 2.16 -9.04 11.12
C VAL A 41 2.04 -8.11 9.92
N ARG A 42 2.85 -7.05 9.92
CA ARG A 42 3.05 -6.18 8.75
C ARG A 42 4.10 -6.79 7.82
N MET A 43 3.75 -6.87 6.55
CA MET A 43 4.59 -7.38 5.49
C MET A 43 4.99 -6.22 4.57
N PRO A 44 6.30 -5.94 4.44
CA PRO A 44 6.80 -5.00 3.45
C PRO A 44 6.34 -5.39 2.05
N THR A 45 6.00 -4.39 1.23
CA THR A 45 5.49 -4.57 -0.14
C THR A 45 6.47 -5.37 -1.00
N GLU A 46 7.77 -5.26 -0.76
CA GLU A 46 8.83 -6.01 -1.45
C GLU A 46 8.76 -7.52 -1.18
N LEU A 47 8.19 -7.94 -0.04
CA LEU A 47 7.98 -9.34 0.29
C LEU A 47 6.64 -9.87 -0.23
N VAL A 48 5.67 -8.99 -0.52
CA VAL A 48 4.36 -9.37 -1.05
C VAL A 48 4.37 -9.42 -2.58
N ALA A 49 5.00 -8.44 -3.25
CA ALA A 49 5.03 -8.33 -4.70
C ALA A 49 5.44 -9.62 -5.45
N PRO A 50 6.45 -10.40 -5.01
CA PRO A 50 6.82 -11.66 -5.67
C PRO A 50 5.79 -12.79 -5.54
N ARG A 51 4.84 -12.67 -4.61
CA ARG A 51 3.79 -13.67 -4.34
C ARG A 51 2.48 -13.37 -5.07
N LEU A 52 2.36 -12.17 -5.63
CA LEU A 52 1.22 -11.76 -6.43
C LEU A 52 1.33 -12.32 -7.85
N SER A 53 0.19 -12.64 -8.45
CA SER A 53 0.09 -12.88 -9.90
C SER A 53 0.48 -11.62 -10.69
N VAL A 54 0.75 -11.78 -11.98
CA VAL A 54 1.09 -10.65 -12.87
C VAL A 54 -0.04 -9.63 -12.91
N GLU A 55 -1.28 -10.10 -12.91
CA GLU A 55 -2.48 -9.26 -12.90
C GLU A 55 -2.61 -8.45 -11.60
N GLU A 56 -2.32 -9.06 -10.46
CA GLU A 56 -2.35 -8.45 -9.13
C GLU A 56 -1.22 -7.44 -8.92
N GLN A 57 -0.05 -7.66 -9.54
CA GLN A 57 1.06 -6.70 -9.50
C GLN A 57 0.72 -5.37 -10.17
N TYR A 58 -0.19 -5.34 -11.15
CA TYR A 58 -0.65 -4.08 -11.75
C TYR A 58 -1.52 -3.23 -10.81
N CYS A 59 -1.92 -3.77 -9.66
CA CYS A 59 -2.68 -3.05 -8.63
C CYS A 59 -1.78 -2.44 -7.53
N LEU A 60 -0.47 -2.68 -7.57
CA LEU A 60 0.53 -1.97 -6.76
C LEU A 60 0.90 -0.63 -7.43
#